data_AF-A0A6P0WRU1-F1
#
_entry.id   AF-A0A6P0WRU1-F1
#
_cell.length_a   1.000
_cell.length_b   1.000
_cell.length_c   1.000
_cell.angle_alpha   90.00
_cell.angle_beta   90.00
_cell.angle_gamma   90.00
#
_symmetry.space_group_name_H-M   'P 1'
#
loop_
_entity.id
_entity.type
_entity.pdbx_description
1 polymer ?
#
loop_
_entity_poly.entity_id
_entity_poly.type
_entity_poly.pdbx_seq_one_letter_code
_entity_poly.pdbx_strand_id
1 'polypeptide(L)' 'MTDLTKMTVAELKQYLSENRSDDDKFSEALQELLRREPNPVIYSKDMPLAEQERIFMEKIAKP' A
#
# COMPACT_ATOMS: atom_id res chain seq x y z
N MET A 1 11.40 14.82 6.61
CA MET A 1 10.62 13.64 7.02
C MET A 1 10.17 12.91 5.77
N THR A 2 10.44 11.62 5.69
CA THR A 2 10.01 10.77 4.58
C THR A 2 8.54 10.43 4.77
N ASP A 3 7.71 10.60 3.74
CA ASP A 3 6.29 10.31 3.82
C ASP A 3 6.01 8.83 3.49
N LEU A 4 5.95 7.99 4.53
CA LEU A 4 5.78 6.53 4.43
C LEU A 4 4.44 6.13 3.80
N THR A 5 3.43 7.00 3.88
CA THR A 5 2.09 6.72 3.35
C THR A 5 2.05 6.64 1.81
N LYS A 6 3.03 7.28 1.15
CA LYS A 6 3.14 7.32 -0.32
C LYS A 6 4.00 6.19 -0.89
N MET A 7 4.75 5.49 -0.04
CA MET A 7 5.59 4.36 -0.47
C MET A 7 4.72 3.17 -0.87
N THR A 8 5.17 2.38 -1.82
CA THR A 8 4.65 1.04 -2.12
C THR A 8 5.06 0.04 -1.05
N VAL A 9 4.45 -1.15 -1.04
CA VAL A 9 4.83 -2.24 -0.13
C VAL A 9 6.29 -2.66 -0.32
N ALA A 10 6.79 -2.64 -1.56
CA ALA A 10 8.18 -2.97 -1.86
C ALA A 10 9.13 -1.92 -1.29
N GLU A 11 8.82 -0.63 -1.47
CA GLU A 11 9.60 0.47 -0.92
C GLU A 11 9.60 0.48 0.61
N LEU A 12 8.47 0.20 1.27
CA LEU A 12 8.44 0.04 2.73
C LEU A 12 9.30 -1.12 3.23
N LYS A 13 9.29 -2.27 2.54
CA LYS A 13 10.15 -3.42 2.88
C LYS A 13 11.63 -3.08 2.70
N GLN A 14 11.98 -2.35 1.65
CA GLN A 14 13.34 -1.86 1.44
C GLN A 14 13.74 -0.87 2.55
N TYR A 15 12.87 0.09 2.87
CA TYR A 15 13.09 1.06 3.93
C TYR A 15 13.30 0.40 5.30
N LEU A 16 12.53 -0.64 5.63
CA LEU A 16 12.71 -1.47 6.83
C LEU A 16 14.07 -2.17 6.85
N SER A 17 14.54 -2.66 5.69
CA SER A 17 15.85 -3.30 5.59
C SER A 17 16.99 -2.31 5.78
N GLU A 18 16.87 -1.10 5.22
CA GLU A 18 17.88 -0.04 5.29
C GLU A 18 17.96 0.60 6.68
N ASN A 19 16.85 0.65 7.42
CA ASN A 19 16.74 1.30 8.73
C ASN A 19 16.57 0.29 9.88
N ARG A 20 17.10 -0.93 9.73
CA ARG A 20 16.94 -2.03 10.72
C ARG A 20 17.48 -1.72 12.12
N SER A 21 18.42 -0.80 12.23
CA SER A 21 19.10 -0.42 13.48
C SER A 21 18.52 0.85 14.11
N ASP A 22 17.59 1.50 13.43
CA ASP A 22 16.95 2.74 13.84
C ASP A 22 15.51 2.39 14.25
N ASP A 23 15.32 2.12 15.53
CA ASP A 23 14.05 1.62 16.08
C ASP A 23 12.86 2.53 15.75
N ASP A 24 13.07 3.85 15.75
CA ASP A 24 12.02 4.82 15.44
C ASP A 24 11.58 4.69 13.98
N LYS A 25 12.53 4.74 13.03
CA LYS A 25 12.23 4.59 11.60
C LYS A 25 11.70 3.21 11.26
N PHE A 26 12.23 2.17 11.91
CA PHE A 26 11.80 0.79 11.70
C PHE A 26 10.37 0.60 12.17
N SER A 27 10.05 1.05 13.39
CA SER A 27 8.71 0.88 13.96
C SER A 27 7.65 1.66 13.19
N GLU A 28 7.94 2.89 12.76
CA GLU A 28 7.02 3.69 11.91
C GLU A 28 6.72 3.00 10.57
N ALA A 29 7.77 2.55 9.87
CA ALA A 29 7.60 1.86 8.58
C ALA A 29 6.90 0.50 8.73
N LEU A 30 7.13 -0.19 9.85
CA LEU A 30 6.47 -1.46 10.14
C LEU A 30 4.98 -1.24 10.44
N GLN A 31 4.64 -0.23 11.22
CA GLN A 31 3.25 0.14 11.48
C GLN A 31 2.50 0.48 10.19
N GLU A 32 3.10 1.28 9.32
CA GLU A 32 2.49 1.62 8.03
C GLU A 32 2.34 0.40 7.12
N LEU A 33 3.32 -0.53 7.13
CA LEU A 33 3.23 -1.79 6.39
C LEU A 33 2.09 -2.68 6.91
N LEU A 34 1.92 -2.79 8.24
CA LEU A 34 0.89 -3.60 8.88
C LEU A 34 -0.52 -3.01 8.74
N ARG A 35 -0.64 -1.69 8.58
CA ARG A 35 -1.92 -1.00 8.35
C ARG A 35 -2.52 -1.34 6.98
N ARG A 36 -1.72 -1.80 6.03
CA ARG A 36 -2.15 -2.11 4.67
C ARG A 36 -2.83 -3.46 4.61
N GLU A 37 -3.80 -3.62 3.70
CA GLU A 37 -4.42 -4.92 3.50
C GLU A 37 -3.36 -5.96 3.11
N PRO A 38 -3.20 -7.05 3.88
CA PRO A 38 -2.20 -8.07 3.61
C PRO A 38 -2.49 -8.87 2.33
N ASN A 39 -3.75 -8.88 1.88
CA ASN A 39 -4.20 -9.55 0.66
C ASN A 39 -5.03 -8.58 -0.19
N PRO A 40 -4.38 -7.65 -0.92
CA PRO A 40 -5.11 -6.73 -1.77
C PRO A 40 -5.82 -7.50 -2.89
N VAL A 41 -7.03 -7.06 -3.24
CA VAL A 41 -7.71 -7.55 -4.44
C VAL A 41 -6.88 -7.18 -5.66
N ILE A 42 -6.41 -8.18 -6.41
CA ILE A 42 -5.69 -8.00 -7.66
C ILE A 42 -6.67 -8.09 -8.82
N TYR A 43 -6.80 -7.00 -9.57
CA TYR A 43 -7.63 -6.95 -10.77
C TYR A 43 -6.83 -7.41 -11.99
N SER A 44 -7.46 -8.21 -12.87
CA SER A 44 -6.85 -8.68 -14.11
C SER A 44 -6.58 -7.53 -15.08
N LYS A 45 -5.47 -7.61 -15.83
CA LYS A 45 -5.15 -6.65 -16.90
C LYS A 45 -6.15 -6.69 -18.06
N ASP A 46 -6.76 -7.85 -18.30
CA ASP A 46 -7.72 -8.06 -19.39
C ASP A 46 -9.17 -7.78 -18.96
N MET A 47 -9.36 -7.15 -17.79
CA MET A 47 -10.68 -6.81 -17.28
C MET A 47 -11.42 -5.85 -18.23
N PRO A 48 -12.68 -6.11 -18.61
CA PRO A 48 -13.46 -5.20 -19.45
C PRO A 48 -13.58 -3.79 -18.84
N LEU A 49 -13.53 -2.75 -19.67
CA LEU A 49 -13.60 -1.35 -19.22
C LEU A 49 -14.82 -1.05 -18.34
N ALA A 50 -15.99 -1.55 -18.71
CA ALA A 50 -17.22 -1.35 -17.93
C ALA A 50 -17.11 -1.90 -16.49
N GLU A 51 -16.37 -2.99 -16.31
CA GLU A 51 -16.13 -3.57 -14.99
C GLU A 51 -15.13 -2.74 -14.18
N GLN A 52 -14.10 -2.22 -14.85
CA GLN A 52 -13.15 -1.28 -14.22
C GLN A 52 -13.86 -0.01 -13.74
N GLU A 53 -14.70 0.60 -14.57
CA GLU A 53 -15.49 1.79 -14.23
C GLU A 53 -16.38 1.55 -13.00
N ARG A 54 -17.05 0.40 -12.94
CA ARG A 54 -17.88 0.01 -11.79
C ARG A 54 -17.05 -0.08 -10.50
N ILE A 55 -15.88 -0.71 -10.56
CA ILE A 55 -14.97 -0.84 -9.41
C ILE A 55 -14.47 0.53 -8.96
N PHE A 56 -14.06 1.40 -9.89
CA PHE A 56 -13.62 2.75 -9.55
C PHE A 56 -14.73 3.54 -8.85
N MET A 57 -15.95 3.51 -9.38
CA MET A 57 -17.10 4.17 -8.76
C MET A 57 -17.40 3.62 -7.37
N GLU A 58 -17.33 2.30 -7.16
CA GLU A 58 -17.53 1.70 -5.83
C GLU A 58 -16.46 2.16 -4.83
N LYS A 59 -15.19 2.22 -5.25
CA LYS A 59 -14.07 2.63 -4.40
C LYS A 59 -14.09 4.12 -4.09
N ILE A 60 -14.52 4.97 -5.03
CA ILE A 60 -14.67 6.42 -4.81
C ILE A 60 -15.90 6.73 -3.94
N ALA A 61 -16.98 5.94 -4.05
CA ALA A 61 -18.21 6.18 -3.30
C ALA A 61 -18.20 5.64 -1.86
N LYS A 62 -17.27 4.74 -1.51
CA LYS A 62 -17.07 4.31 -0.12
C LYS A 62 -16.26 5.38 0.64
N PRO A 63 -16.84 6.04 1.66
CA PRO A 63 -16.12 6.99 2.51
C PRO A 63 -15.05 6.31 3.38
#